data_AF-A0A9D8RGH8-F1
#
_entry.id   AF-A0A9D8RGH8-F1
#
_cell.length_a   1.000
_cell.length_b   1.000
_cell.length_c   1.000
_cell.angle_alpha   90.00
_cell.angle_beta   90.00
_cell.angle_gamma   90.00
#
_symmetry.space_group_name_H-M   'P 1'
#
loop_
_entity.id
_entity.type
_entity.pdbx_description
1 polymer ?
#
loop_
_entity_poly.entity_id
_entity_poly.type
_entity_poly.pdbx_seq_one_letter_code
_entity_poly.pdbx_strand_id
1 'polypeptide(L)'
;MTKHYFKKPTGFKKLLKTTAKLLLPLSIMLFTATALSADDEDFDVMEYLSQKGSSQFGETVTYNELIEYDQQGNAIHCDYEYEQIWNEYNAAGKCIHSRSSDGTEEWYEYDKRNRLIHLKNSYGYEAWYKYTYKNKKMEEKNSEGETWFYECDSFGNKLHGKRSDGFEVWFDRDSNGNETHYKDADEAEYWQEYDSNGRLISYSDFNNLKKTYDYDPQGNLIHELSNFGYECWYIYTFWDNGKPKTRKKLSIQRDFDF
;
A
#
# COMPACT_ATOMS: atom_id res chain seq x y z
N MET A 1 30.69 -16.42 -17.86
CA MET A 1 29.74 -16.47 -16.73
C MET A 1 29.70 -15.08 -16.13
N THR A 2 28.69 -14.28 -16.47
CA THR A 2 28.72 -12.83 -16.25
C THR A 2 27.44 -12.40 -15.54
N LYS A 3 27.55 -12.16 -14.23
CA LYS A 3 26.45 -11.71 -13.37
C LYS A 3 25.88 -10.40 -13.93
N HIS A 4 24.60 -10.41 -14.31
CA HIS A 4 23.88 -9.18 -14.61
C HIS A 4 23.28 -8.64 -13.31
N TYR A 5 24.01 -7.71 -12.70
CA TYR A 5 23.53 -6.98 -11.53
C TYR A 5 22.47 -5.97 -11.96
N PHE A 6 21.31 -5.98 -11.31
CA PHE A 6 20.34 -4.88 -11.42
C PHE A 6 20.99 -3.59 -10.92
N LYS A 7 21.29 -2.69 -11.86
CA LYS A 7 21.82 -1.36 -11.57
C LYS A 7 20.64 -0.45 -11.21
N LYS A 8 20.41 -0.21 -9.91
CA LYS A 8 19.47 0.83 -9.46
C LYS A 8 19.77 2.16 -10.18
N PRO A 9 18.77 2.89 -10.70
CA PRO A 9 18.99 4.16 -11.41
C PRO A 9 19.68 5.16 -10.47
N THR A 10 20.96 5.41 -10.73
CA THR A 10 21.80 6.28 -9.90
C THR A 10 21.76 7.69 -10.47
N GLY A 11 20.65 8.40 -10.19
CA GLY A 11 20.33 9.73 -10.72
C GLY A 11 20.76 10.93 -9.87
N PHE A 12 21.53 10.75 -8.80
CA PHE A 12 22.00 11.85 -7.94
C PHE A 12 23.45 11.66 -7.48
N LYS A 13 24.38 12.49 -7.98
CA LYS A 13 25.47 13.19 -7.24
C LYS A 13 26.62 13.70 -8.12
N LYS A 14 26.87 15.01 -8.08
CA LYS A 14 28.19 15.70 -8.12
C LYS A 14 27.97 17.21 -7.88
N LEU A 15 28.79 18.02 -7.17
CA LEU A 15 29.88 17.88 -6.17
C LEU A 15 30.30 19.37 -5.82
N LEU A 16 30.81 19.83 -4.67
CA LEU A 16 30.95 19.38 -3.26
C LEU A 16 31.41 20.59 -2.40
N LYS A 17 31.45 20.44 -1.06
CA LYS A 17 32.18 21.28 -0.07
C LYS A 17 31.52 22.65 0.21
N THR A 18 31.47 23.15 1.45
CA THR A 18 32.58 23.23 2.42
C THR A 18 32.15 22.98 3.89
N THR A 19 33.13 22.73 4.74
CA THR A 19 33.09 22.30 6.14
C THR A 19 32.16 23.07 7.10
N ALA A 20 31.43 22.32 7.94
CA ALA A 20 31.14 22.72 9.32
C ALA A 20 31.09 21.48 10.23
N LYS A 21 31.91 21.45 11.29
CA LYS A 21 31.59 20.68 12.50
C LYS A 21 30.46 21.45 13.19
N LEU A 22 29.39 20.79 13.59
CA LEU A 22 28.59 21.22 14.74
C LEU A 22 27.97 20.00 15.42
N LEU A 23 27.79 20.07 16.73
CA LEU A 23 27.19 19.02 17.52
C LEU A 23 25.71 18.86 17.15
N LEU A 24 25.17 17.65 17.33
CA LEU A 24 23.72 17.46 17.46
C LEU A 24 23.25 18.19 18.73
N PRO A 25 22.36 19.20 18.66
CA PRO A 25 21.49 19.51 19.78
C PRO A 25 20.32 18.51 19.75
N LEU A 26 19.92 18.00 20.92
CA LEU A 26 18.57 17.47 21.09
C LEU A 26 17.59 18.56 20.65
N SER A 27 16.94 18.36 19.52
CA SER A 27 15.87 19.22 19.04
C SER A 27 14.59 18.43 19.15
N ILE A 28 13.90 18.63 20.27
CA ILE A 28 12.50 18.22 20.45
C ILE A 28 11.73 18.93 19.34
N MET A 29 11.41 18.21 18.25
CA MET A 29 10.49 18.71 17.23
C MET A 29 9.08 18.63 17.78
N LEU A 30 8.74 19.61 18.61
CA LEU A 30 7.38 19.91 18.99
C LEU A 30 6.67 20.46 17.74
N PHE A 31 6.16 19.56 16.89
CA PHE A 31 5.25 19.94 15.82
C PHE A 31 3.98 20.49 16.45
N THR A 32 3.86 21.81 16.44
CA THR A 32 2.60 22.49 16.74
C THR A 32 1.63 22.14 15.61
N ALA A 33 0.60 21.37 15.93
CA ALA A 33 -0.45 21.01 14.99
C ALA A 33 -1.12 22.27 14.44
N THR A 34 -0.71 22.67 13.24
CA THR A 34 -1.19 23.83 12.50
C THR A 34 -1.12 23.47 11.02
N ALA A 35 -2.20 23.26 10.27
CA ALA A 35 -3.61 23.44 10.63
C ALA A 35 -4.46 22.24 10.21
N LEU A 36 -5.26 21.73 11.15
CA LEU A 36 -6.49 21.05 10.79
C LEU A 36 -7.48 22.14 10.35
N SER A 37 -7.96 22.11 9.11
CA SER A 37 -9.03 23.01 8.67
C SER A 37 -10.29 22.75 9.49
N ALA A 38 -10.94 23.82 9.96
CA ALA A 38 -12.09 23.74 10.86
C ALA A 38 -13.17 22.77 10.35
N ASP A 39 -13.56 21.83 11.22
CA ASP A 39 -14.92 21.25 11.40
C ASP A 39 -14.89 19.94 12.24
N ASP A 40 -13.71 19.35 12.50
CA ASP A 40 -13.55 18.26 13.48
C ASP A 40 -13.36 18.82 14.91
N GLU A 41 -14.46 19.09 15.63
CA GLU A 41 -14.42 19.26 17.10
C GLU A 41 -14.14 17.90 17.79
N ASP A 42 -13.19 17.88 18.72
CA ASP A 42 -12.98 16.87 19.76
C ASP A 42 -12.83 15.38 19.34
N PHE A 43 -11.78 15.05 18.58
CA PHE A 43 -11.21 13.69 18.64
C PHE A 43 -9.96 13.66 19.54
N ASP A 44 -10.13 13.26 20.81
CA ASP A 44 -9.00 12.98 21.70
C ASP A 44 -8.41 11.59 21.41
N VAL A 45 -7.28 11.61 20.70
CA VAL A 45 -6.48 10.41 20.40
C VAL A 45 -6.03 9.68 21.66
N MET A 46 -5.66 10.40 22.71
CA MET A 46 -5.13 9.78 23.93
C MET A 46 -6.26 9.09 24.70
N GLU A 47 -7.48 9.65 24.67
CA GLU A 47 -8.66 8.93 25.17
C GLU A 47 -8.95 7.67 24.33
N TYR A 48 -8.98 7.78 23.00
CA TYR A 48 -9.23 6.64 22.11
C TYR A 48 -8.22 5.50 22.30
N LEU A 49 -6.92 5.82 22.34
CA LEU A 49 -5.85 4.84 22.55
C LEU A 49 -5.87 4.25 23.97
N SER A 50 -6.25 5.04 24.98
CA SER A 50 -6.46 4.56 26.35
C SER A 50 -7.63 3.57 26.44
N GLN A 51 -8.77 3.86 25.78
CA GLN A 51 -9.90 2.93 25.68
C GLN A 51 -9.54 1.62 24.94
N LYS A 52 -8.53 1.64 24.07
CA LYS A 52 -7.99 0.45 23.38
C LYS A 52 -6.88 -0.27 24.15
N GLY A 53 -6.39 0.28 25.26
CA GLY A 53 -5.33 -0.30 26.08
C GLY A 53 -3.92 -0.11 25.51
N SER A 54 -3.75 0.74 24.50
CA SER A 54 -2.47 0.92 23.79
C SER A 54 -1.55 1.96 24.41
N SER A 55 -2.07 2.91 25.20
CA SER A 55 -1.29 4.04 25.72
C SER A 55 -0.34 3.65 26.87
N GLN A 56 0.96 3.87 26.69
CA GLN A 56 1.97 3.84 27.75
C GLN A 56 2.83 5.12 27.77
N PHE A 57 3.37 5.46 28.94
CA PHE A 57 4.25 6.62 29.10
C PHE A 57 5.54 6.45 28.26
N GLY A 58 5.81 7.39 27.36
CA GLY A 58 7.01 7.41 26.50
C GLY A 58 6.74 7.24 25.00
N GLU A 59 5.50 7.01 24.60
CA GLU A 59 5.14 6.78 23.19
C GLU A 59 5.14 8.06 22.34
N THR A 60 5.80 8.01 21.18
CA THR A 60 5.66 9.04 20.14
C THR A 60 4.50 8.66 19.23
N VAL A 61 3.48 9.53 19.16
CA VAL A 61 2.31 9.38 18.27
C VAL A 61 2.42 10.39 17.13
N THR A 62 2.36 9.91 15.89
CA THR A 62 2.48 10.75 14.70
C THR A 62 1.33 10.47 13.71
N TYR A 63 0.76 11.55 13.15
CA TYR A 63 -0.20 11.49 12.06
C TYR A 63 0.54 11.55 10.72
N ASN A 64 0.51 10.46 9.95
CA ASN A 64 1.33 10.32 8.72
C ASN A 64 0.48 10.03 7.47
N GLU A 65 -0.84 9.91 7.61
CA GLU A 65 -1.75 9.61 6.51
C GLU A 65 -3.17 10.15 6.77
N LEU A 66 -3.74 10.82 5.78
CA LEU A 66 -5.18 11.06 5.63
C LEU A 66 -5.62 10.52 4.27
N ILE A 67 -6.75 9.82 4.21
CA ILE A 67 -7.41 9.43 2.96
C ILE A 67 -8.85 9.91 2.97
N GLU A 68 -9.29 10.55 1.89
CA GLU A 68 -10.69 10.93 1.65
C GLU A 68 -11.34 10.00 0.63
N TYR A 69 -12.62 9.70 0.83
CA TYR A 69 -13.37 8.73 0.04
C TYR A 69 -14.67 9.32 -0.52
N ASP A 70 -15.01 8.95 -1.76
CA ASP A 70 -16.33 9.23 -2.33
C ASP A 70 -17.45 8.42 -1.62
N GLN A 71 -18.71 8.69 -1.95
CA GLN A 71 -19.85 7.97 -1.38
C GLN A 71 -19.95 6.49 -1.78
N GLN A 72 -19.15 6.01 -2.74
CA GLN A 72 -19.05 4.60 -3.10
C GLN A 72 -17.98 3.88 -2.27
N GLY A 73 -17.07 4.62 -1.62
CA GLY A 73 -15.91 4.13 -0.87
C GLY A 73 -14.62 4.09 -1.69
N ASN A 74 -14.54 4.82 -2.80
CA ASN A 74 -13.31 4.95 -3.59
C ASN A 74 -12.43 6.07 -3.01
N ALA A 75 -11.13 5.82 -2.81
CA ALA A 75 -10.18 6.81 -2.26
C ALA A 75 -9.86 7.90 -3.31
N ILE A 76 -10.43 9.09 -3.15
CA ILE A 76 -10.33 10.20 -4.11
C ILE A 76 -9.15 11.13 -3.84
N HIS A 77 -8.68 11.20 -2.60
CA HIS A 77 -7.46 11.90 -2.20
C HIS A 77 -6.74 11.10 -1.12
N CYS A 78 -5.42 10.96 -1.25
CA CYS A 78 -4.55 10.43 -0.22
C CYS A 78 -3.47 11.47 0.06
N ASP A 79 -3.26 11.82 1.33
CA ASP A 79 -2.21 12.70 1.82
C ASP A 79 -1.28 11.85 2.70
N TYR A 80 -0.14 11.44 2.15
CA TYR A 80 0.92 10.70 2.84
C TYR A 80 2.04 11.66 3.22
N GLU A 81 2.85 11.27 4.21
CA GLU A 81 3.99 12.04 4.76
C GLU A 81 4.91 12.75 3.74
N TYR A 82 5.01 12.24 2.50
CA TYR A 82 5.88 12.79 1.45
C TYR A 82 5.20 12.99 0.08
N GLU A 83 3.92 12.64 -0.07
CA GLU A 83 3.23 12.61 -1.37
C GLU A 83 1.71 12.75 -1.20
N GLN A 84 1.07 13.53 -2.07
CA GLN A 84 -0.38 13.52 -2.21
C GLN A 84 -0.79 12.90 -3.54
N ILE A 85 -1.89 12.13 -3.55
CA ILE A 85 -2.43 11.46 -4.74
C ILE A 85 -3.91 11.79 -4.87
N TRP A 86 -4.36 12.17 -6.07
CA TRP A 86 -5.77 12.34 -6.42
C TRP A 86 -6.18 11.28 -7.44
N ASN A 87 -7.32 10.62 -7.23
CA ASN A 87 -7.81 9.55 -8.09
C ASN A 87 -9.21 9.87 -8.64
N GLU A 88 -9.41 9.59 -9.93
CA GLU A 88 -10.70 9.65 -10.60
C GLU A 88 -11.19 8.24 -10.92
N TYR A 89 -12.48 7.97 -10.70
CA TYR A 89 -13.07 6.63 -10.88
C TYR A 89 -14.21 6.64 -11.88
N ASN A 90 -14.35 5.55 -12.64
CA ASN A 90 -15.55 5.31 -13.44
C ASN A 90 -16.73 4.82 -12.57
N ALA A 91 -17.92 4.74 -13.16
CA ALA A 91 -19.15 4.28 -12.49
C ALA A 91 -19.13 2.80 -12.02
N ALA A 92 -18.05 2.05 -12.26
CA ALA A 92 -17.83 0.71 -11.73
C ALA A 92 -16.77 0.67 -10.60
N GLY A 93 -16.38 1.83 -10.05
CA GLY A 93 -15.39 1.94 -8.98
C GLY A 93 -13.97 1.55 -9.42
N LYS A 94 -13.63 1.73 -10.71
CA LYS A 94 -12.25 1.52 -11.20
C LYS A 94 -11.58 2.86 -11.43
N CYS A 95 -10.39 3.05 -10.84
CA CYS A 95 -9.57 4.23 -11.06
C CYS A 95 -9.22 4.30 -12.56
N ILE A 96 -9.50 5.44 -13.19
CA ILE A 96 -9.25 5.73 -14.62
C ILE A 96 -8.11 6.74 -14.81
N HIS A 97 -7.85 7.56 -13.79
CA HIS A 97 -6.77 8.53 -13.76
C HIS A 97 -6.29 8.71 -12.31
N SER A 98 -4.97 8.69 -12.12
CA SER A 98 -4.30 9.02 -10.86
C SER A 98 -3.30 10.14 -11.11
N ARG A 99 -3.15 11.05 -10.15
CA ARG A 99 -2.20 12.16 -10.20
C ARG A 99 -1.50 12.31 -8.86
N SER A 100 -0.17 12.32 -8.85
CA SER A 100 0.66 12.62 -7.68
C SER A 100 1.04 14.10 -7.59
N SER A 101 1.39 14.56 -6.38
CA SER A 101 1.78 15.94 -6.08
C SER A 101 3.08 16.39 -6.75
N ASP A 102 3.91 15.46 -7.22
CA ASP A 102 5.12 15.74 -7.99
C ASP A 102 4.84 15.98 -9.50
N GLY A 103 3.59 15.79 -9.94
CA GLY A 103 3.17 15.89 -11.33
C GLY A 103 3.22 14.57 -12.11
N THR A 104 3.51 13.44 -11.47
CA THR A 104 3.30 12.11 -12.05
C THR A 104 1.80 11.89 -12.28
N GLU A 105 1.43 11.40 -13.47
CA GLU A 105 0.05 11.07 -13.82
C GLU A 105 0.01 9.68 -14.43
N GLU A 106 -1.04 8.91 -14.13
CA GLU A 106 -1.28 7.56 -14.65
C GLU A 106 -2.71 7.41 -15.16
N TRP A 107 -2.89 6.69 -16.27
CA TRP A 107 -4.19 6.44 -16.88
C TRP A 107 -4.44 4.95 -17.08
N TYR A 108 -5.68 4.54 -16.84
CA TYR A 108 -6.08 3.14 -16.77
C TYR A 108 -7.31 2.90 -17.65
N GLU A 109 -7.20 2.00 -18.62
CA GLU A 109 -8.32 1.60 -19.49
C GLU A 109 -8.80 0.19 -19.17
N TYR A 110 -10.12 -0.05 -19.21
CA TYR A 110 -10.73 -1.33 -18.84
C TYR A 110 -11.63 -1.87 -19.95
N ASP A 111 -11.71 -3.19 -20.06
CA ASP A 111 -12.69 -3.85 -20.92
C ASP A 111 -14.11 -3.86 -20.31
N LYS A 112 -15.08 -4.37 -21.07
CA LYS A 112 -16.50 -4.50 -20.64
C LYS A 112 -16.73 -5.47 -19.47
N ARG A 113 -15.67 -6.10 -18.94
CA ARG A 113 -15.69 -6.95 -17.73
C ARG A 113 -14.91 -6.30 -16.58
N ASN A 114 -14.59 -5.00 -16.70
CA ASN A 114 -13.81 -4.23 -15.73
C ASN A 114 -12.40 -4.78 -15.47
N ARG A 115 -11.79 -5.42 -16.48
CA ARG A 115 -10.40 -5.90 -16.44
C ARG A 115 -9.49 -4.87 -17.13
N LEU A 116 -8.37 -4.52 -16.51
CA LEU A 116 -7.39 -3.57 -17.04
C LEU A 116 -6.87 -4.07 -18.39
N ILE A 117 -6.86 -3.23 -19.43
CA ILE A 117 -6.35 -3.55 -20.77
C ILE A 117 -5.17 -2.66 -21.20
N HIS A 118 -5.07 -1.46 -20.62
CA HIS A 118 -3.97 -0.54 -20.85
C HIS A 118 -3.69 0.27 -19.58
N LEU A 119 -2.41 0.43 -19.26
CA LEU A 119 -1.86 1.36 -18.29
C LEU A 119 -0.85 2.24 -19.03
N LYS A 120 -0.80 3.53 -18.72
CA LYS A 120 0.26 4.43 -19.15
C LYS A 120 0.53 5.50 -18.10
N ASN A 121 1.75 6.06 -18.07
CA ASN A 121 2.09 7.19 -17.20
C ASN A 121 2.70 8.39 -17.95
N SER A 122 2.79 9.54 -17.27
CA SER A 122 3.29 10.80 -17.84
C SER A 122 4.77 10.78 -18.24
N TYR A 123 5.53 9.78 -17.79
CA TYR A 123 6.92 9.54 -18.21
C TYR A 123 7.07 8.67 -19.47
N GLY A 124 5.96 8.20 -20.06
CA GLY A 124 5.97 7.40 -21.29
C GLY A 124 6.17 5.90 -21.08
N TYR A 125 6.02 5.40 -19.85
CA TYR A 125 5.81 3.97 -19.63
C TYR A 125 4.39 3.60 -20.07
N GLU A 126 4.24 2.46 -20.73
CA GLU A 126 2.94 1.87 -21.06
C GLU A 126 2.96 0.35 -20.80
N ALA A 127 1.82 -0.23 -20.46
CA ALA A 127 1.62 -1.68 -20.37
C ALA A 127 0.26 -2.10 -20.92
N TRP A 128 0.23 -3.19 -21.71
CA TRP A 128 -0.98 -3.75 -22.31
C TRP A 128 -1.26 -5.14 -21.78
N TYR A 129 -2.55 -5.41 -21.56
CA TYR A 129 -3.02 -6.63 -20.93
C TYR A 129 -4.01 -7.36 -21.85
N LYS A 130 -3.78 -8.66 -22.07
CA LYS A 130 -4.66 -9.52 -22.87
C LYS A 130 -5.12 -10.70 -22.02
N TYR A 131 -6.38 -11.08 -22.17
CA TYR A 131 -6.96 -12.20 -21.44
C TYR A 131 -7.61 -13.20 -22.40
N THR A 132 -7.36 -14.49 -22.14
CA THR A 132 -7.84 -15.59 -22.99
C THR A 132 -9.14 -16.21 -22.49
N TYR A 133 -9.60 -17.27 -23.16
CA TYR A 133 -10.88 -17.94 -22.90
C TYR A 133 -10.99 -18.46 -21.45
N LYS A 134 -12.16 -18.21 -20.82
CA LYS A 134 -12.45 -18.53 -19.41
C LYS A 134 -11.45 -17.97 -18.39
N ASN A 135 -10.83 -16.83 -18.68
CA ASN A 135 -9.85 -16.12 -17.81
C ASN A 135 -8.58 -16.92 -17.46
N LYS A 136 -8.34 -18.09 -18.05
CA LYS A 136 -7.28 -19.02 -17.63
C LYS A 136 -5.84 -18.61 -17.98
N LYS A 137 -5.66 -17.68 -18.92
CA LYS A 137 -4.33 -17.11 -19.22
C LYS A 137 -4.42 -15.61 -19.45
N MET A 138 -3.43 -14.90 -18.96
CA MET A 138 -3.21 -13.47 -19.11
C MET A 138 -1.81 -13.24 -19.71
N GLU A 139 -1.71 -12.30 -20.65
CA GLU A 139 -0.44 -11.78 -21.18
C GLU A 139 -0.35 -10.31 -20.79
N GLU A 140 0.77 -9.91 -20.21
CA GLU A 140 1.12 -8.53 -19.90
C GLU A 140 2.38 -8.18 -20.69
N LYS A 141 2.39 -7.02 -21.35
CA LYS A 141 3.55 -6.54 -22.10
C LYS A 141 3.76 -5.05 -21.85
N ASN A 142 4.97 -4.63 -21.47
CA ASN A 142 5.31 -3.23 -21.29
C ASN A 142 5.93 -2.58 -22.55
N SER A 143 6.06 -1.25 -22.54
CA SER A 143 6.66 -0.45 -23.62
C SER A 143 8.16 -0.72 -23.81
N GLU A 144 8.84 -1.23 -22.80
CA GLU A 144 10.25 -1.66 -22.85
C GLU A 144 10.44 -3.04 -23.52
N GLY A 145 9.35 -3.78 -23.73
CA GLY A 145 9.32 -5.09 -24.40
C GLY A 145 9.39 -6.30 -23.46
N GLU A 146 9.46 -6.09 -22.14
CA GLU A 146 9.27 -7.18 -21.16
C GLU A 146 7.85 -7.75 -21.31
N THR A 147 7.73 -9.08 -21.27
CA THR A 147 6.44 -9.77 -21.39
C THR A 147 6.28 -10.80 -20.30
N TRP A 148 5.13 -10.81 -19.64
CA TRP A 148 4.71 -11.79 -18.66
C TRP A 148 3.54 -12.63 -19.18
N PHE A 149 3.58 -13.92 -18.87
CA PHE A 149 2.52 -14.88 -19.13
C PHE A 149 2.07 -15.45 -17.78
N TYR A 150 0.78 -15.30 -17.46
CA TYR A 150 0.21 -15.86 -16.24
C TYR A 150 -0.77 -16.98 -16.56
N GLU A 151 -0.69 -18.06 -15.80
CA GLU A 151 -1.77 -19.04 -15.68
C GLU A 151 -2.67 -18.65 -14.50
N CYS A 152 -3.98 -18.75 -14.71
CA CYS A 152 -4.99 -18.25 -13.79
C CYS A 152 -6.07 -19.29 -13.50
N ASP A 153 -6.70 -19.18 -12.33
CA ASP A 153 -7.86 -19.98 -11.97
C ASP A 153 -9.15 -19.53 -12.72
N SER A 154 -10.30 -20.10 -12.37
CA SER A 154 -11.59 -19.74 -12.97
C SER A 154 -12.11 -18.34 -12.59
N PHE A 155 -11.59 -17.76 -11.51
CA PHE A 155 -11.98 -16.45 -11.00
C PHE A 155 -11.06 -15.33 -11.55
N GLY A 156 -9.87 -15.70 -12.00
CA GLY A 156 -8.85 -14.80 -12.57
C GLY A 156 -7.62 -14.61 -11.67
N ASN A 157 -7.52 -15.34 -10.56
CA ASN A 157 -6.38 -15.26 -9.65
C ASN A 157 -5.14 -15.90 -10.30
N LYS A 158 -3.97 -15.30 -10.15
CA LYS A 158 -2.69 -15.80 -10.70
C LYS A 158 -2.24 -17.06 -9.92
N LEU A 159 -1.87 -18.13 -10.63
CA LEU A 159 -1.36 -19.39 -10.07
C LEU A 159 0.12 -19.60 -10.38
N HIS A 160 0.53 -19.23 -11.60
CA HIS A 160 1.91 -19.26 -12.07
C HIS A 160 2.15 -18.04 -12.96
N GLY A 161 3.33 -17.44 -12.87
CA GLY A 161 3.79 -16.37 -13.74
C GLY A 161 5.13 -16.71 -14.35
N LYS A 162 5.28 -16.46 -15.65
CA LYS A 162 6.53 -16.63 -16.40
C LYS A 162 6.86 -15.36 -17.17
N ARG A 163 8.06 -14.81 -16.97
CA ARG A 163 8.58 -13.66 -17.71
C ARG A 163 9.39 -14.10 -18.93
N SER A 164 9.51 -13.20 -19.91
CA SER A 164 10.24 -13.37 -21.18
C SER A 164 11.73 -13.69 -21.05
N ASP A 165 12.37 -13.38 -19.91
CA ASP A 165 13.76 -13.76 -19.61
C ASP A 165 13.91 -15.19 -19.05
N GLY A 166 12.78 -15.87 -18.80
CA GLY A 166 12.73 -17.20 -18.21
C GLY A 166 12.50 -17.23 -16.70
N PHE A 167 12.39 -16.06 -16.03
CA PHE A 167 12.01 -16.00 -14.63
C PHE A 167 10.59 -16.55 -14.40
N GLU A 168 10.37 -17.26 -13.29
CA GLU A 168 9.09 -17.88 -12.94
C GLU A 168 8.74 -17.69 -11.45
N VAL A 169 7.45 -17.57 -11.16
CA VAL A 169 6.87 -17.39 -9.82
C VAL A 169 5.60 -18.24 -9.67
N TRP A 170 5.38 -18.79 -8.48
CA TRP A 170 4.19 -19.58 -8.12
C TRP A 170 3.49 -18.94 -6.93
N PHE A 171 2.17 -19.13 -6.86
CA PHE A 171 1.31 -18.57 -5.82
C PHE A 171 0.47 -19.68 -5.21
N ASP A 172 0.71 -19.99 -3.94
CA ASP A 172 -0.12 -20.92 -3.17
C ASP A 172 -1.35 -20.18 -2.62
N ARG A 173 -2.51 -20.85 -2.68
CA ARG A 173 -3.81 -20.23 -2.34
C ARG A 173 -4.68 -21.11 -1.46
N ASP A 174 -5.48 -20.47 -0.62
CA ASP A 174 -6.55 -21.14 0.14
C ASP A 174 -7.74 -21.53 -0.76
N SER A 175 -8.74 -22.20 -0.18
CA SER A 175 -9.97 -22.60 -0.88
C SER A 175 -10.84 -21.44 -1.36
N ASN A 176 -10.60 -20.22 -0.88
CA ASN A 176 -11.31 -19.00 -1.27
C ASN A 176 -10.57 -18.23 -2.37
N GLY A 177 -9.33 -18.64 -2.71
CA GLY A 177 -8.46 -18.00 -3.68
C GLY A 177 -7.52 -16.94 -3.09
N ASN A 178 -7.49 -16.77 -1.77
CA ASN A 178 -6.56 -15.87 -1.09
C ASN A 178 -5.14 -16.43 -1.20
N GLU A 179 -4.16 -15.57 -1.46
CA GLU A 179 -2.75 -15.96 -1.59
C GLU A 179 -2.15 -16.20 -0.21
N THR A 180 -1.88 -17.46 0.14
CA THR A 180 -1.37 -17.86 1.46
C THR A 180 0.14 -17.93 1.54
N HIS A 181 0.80 -18.14 0.39
CA HIS A 181 2.25 -18.12 0.27
C HIS A 181 2.70 -17.77 -1.15
N TYR A 182 3.82 -17.07 -1.25
CA TYR A 182 4.54 -16.90 -2.49
C TYR A 182 6.05 -16.90 -2.22
N LYS A 183 6.82 -17.18 -3.28
CA LYS A 183 8.28 -17.11 -3.28
C LYS A 183 8.74 -16.08 -4.30
N ASP A 184 9.63 -15.17 -3.91
CA ASP A 184 10.15 -14.14 -4.81
C ASP A 184 11.34 -14.62 -5.66
N ALA A 185 11.94 -13.69 -6.41
CA ALA A 185 13.02 -13.96 -7.33
C ALA A 185 14.36 -14.34 -6.68
N ASP A 186 14.57 -13.94 -5.43
CA ASP A 186 15.78 -14.24 -4.63
C ASP A 186 15.56 -15.45 -3.71
N GLU A 187 14.50 -16.23 -3.97
CA GLU A 187 14.04 -17.37 -3.18
C GLU A 187 13.57 -17.01 -1.76
N ALA A 188 13.24 -15.75 -1.48
CA ALA A 188 12.62 -15.35 -0.22
C ALA A 188 11.14 -15.76 -0.18
N GLU A 189 10.69 -16.27 0.96
CA GLU A 189 9.34 -16.79 1.17
C GLU A 189 8.51 -15.87 2.06
N TYR A 190 7.21 -15.81 1.78
CA TYR A 190 6.26 -14.92 2.44
C TYR A 190 4.98 -15.68 2.73
N TRP A 191 4.36 -15.43 3.89
CA TRP A 191 3.15 -16.13 4.34
C TRP A 191 2.05 -15.16 4.73
N GLN A 192 0.80 -15.55 4.47
CA GLN A 192 -0.38 -14.74 4.70
C GLN A 192 -1.52 -15.58 5.27
N GLU A 193 -2.16 -15.06 6.32
CA GLU A 193 -3.32 -15.67 6.98
C GLU A 193 -4.54 -14.77 6.82
N TYR A 194 -5.71 -15.35 6.56
CA TYR A 194 -6.95 -14.64 6.29
C TYR A 194 -8.08 -15.13 7.20
N ASP A 195 -9.03 -14.24 7.49
CA ASP A 195 -10.27 -14.63 8.13
C ASP A 195 -11.31 -15.21 7.15
N SER A 196 -12.47 -15.61 7.68
CA SER A 196 -13.57 -16.19 6.87
C SER A 196 -14.15 -15.24 5.82
N ASN A 197 -13.82 -13.95 5.85
CA ASN A 197 -14.27 -12.95 4.88
C ASN A 197 -13.16 -12.62 3.85
N GLY A 198 -12.02 -13.31 3.90
CA GLY A 198 -10.86 -13.03 3.04
C GLY A 198 -10.08 -11.78 3.43
N ARG A 199 -10.21 -11.28 4.67
CA ARG A 199 -9.42 -10.15 5.16
C ARG A 199 -8.09 -10.67 5.72
N LEU A 200 -6.98 -10.06 5.31
CA LEU A 200 -5.63 -10.43 5.78
C LEU A 200 -5.53 -10.13 7.28
N ILE A 201 -5.40 -11.14 8.12
CA ILE A 201 -5.24 -11.02 9.58
C ILE A 201 -3.79 -11.17 10.04
N SER A 202 -2.94 -11.81 9.23
CA SER A 202 -1.50 -11.85 9.48
C SER A 202 -0.68 -11.91 8.19
N TYR A 203 0.50 -11.31 8.25
CA TYR A 203 1.56 -11.42 7.25
C TYR A 203 2.89 -11.76 7.96
N SER A 204 3.72 -12.60 7.34
CA SER A 204 5.09 -12.89 7.79
C SER A 204 6.04 -12.86 6.60
N ASP A 205 7.18 -12.17 6.73
CA ASP A 205 8.24 -12.18 5.72
C ASP A 205 9.29 -13.29 5.95
N PHE A 206 10.25 -13.39 5.04
CA PHE A 206 11.37 -14.34 5.08
C PHE A 206 12.29 -14.20 6.30
N ASN A 207 12.24 -13.08 7.04
CA ASN A 207 12.96 -12.87 8.29
C ASN A 207 12.12 -13.26 9.52
N ASN A 208 10.89 -13.76 9.33
CA ASN A 208 9.87 -13.96 10.35
C ASN A 208 9.41 -12.65 11.02
N LEU A 209 9.53 -11.50 10.33
CA LEU A 209 8.87 -10.27 10.76
C LEU A 209 7.37 -10.47 10.55
N LYS A 210 6.65 -10.67 11.66
CA LYS A 210 5.19 -10.81 11.67
C LYS A 210 4.52 -9.46 11.82
N LYS A 211 3.45 -9.27 11.04
CA LYS A 211 2.42 -8.24 11.21
C LYS A 211 1.07 -8.88 11.44
N THR A 212 0.25 -8.28 12.29
CA THR A 212 -1.16 -8.65 12.51
C THR A 212 -2.09 -7.47 12.27
N TYR A 213 -3.32 -7.77 11.87
CA TYR A 213 -4.30 -6.78 11.42
C TYR A 213 -5.68 -7.05 12.04
N ASP A 214 -6.25 -6.06 12.72
CA ASP A 214 -7.59 -6.14 13.30
C ASP A 214 -8.58 -5.25 12.55
N TYR A 215 -9.83 -5.73 12.45
CA TYR A 215 -10.90 -5.10 11.70
C TYR A 215 -12.13 -4.87 12.58
N ASP A 216 -12.88 -3.82 12.29
CA ASP A 216 -14.21 -3.62 12.87
C ASP A 216 -15.26 -4.60 12.28
N PRO A 217 -16.49 -4.64 12.83
CA PRO A 217 -17.58 -5.47 12.30
C PRO A 217 -18.01 -5.13 10.86
N GLN A 218 -17.70 -3.93 10.38
CA GLN A 218 -18.01 -3.44 9.03
C GLN A 218 -16.91 -3.83 8.01
N GLY A 219 -15.72 -4.20 8.49
CA GLY A 219 -14.58 -4.60 7.68
C GLY A 219 -13.54 -3.51 7.42
N ASN A 220 -13.60 -2.40 8.14
CA ASN A 220 -12.54 -1.40 8.09
C ASN A 220 -11.35 -1.89 8.95
N LEU A 221 -10.13 -1.79 8.42
CA LEU A 221 -8.90 -2.06 9.18
C LEU A 221 -8.77 -0.98 10.26
N ILE A 222 -8.74 -1.36 11.54
CA ILE A 222 -8.64 -0.42 12.68
C ILE A 222 -7.29 -0.43 13.38
N HIS A 223 -6.52 -1.51 13.26
CA HIS A 223 -5.24 -1.68 13.95
C HIS A 223 -4.28 -2.57 13.14
N GLU A 224 -3.00 -2.21 13.13
CA GLU A 224 -1.87 -2.99 12.60
C GLU A 224 -0.77 -3.01 13.66
N LEU A 225 -0.24 -4.20 13.96
CA LEU A 225 0.86 -4.39 14.92
C LEU A 225 2.00 -5.19 14.27
N SER A 226 3.22 -4.70 14.44
CA SER A 226 4.47 -5.38 14.08
C SER A 226 5.18 -5.95 15.31
N ASN A 227 5.82 -7.11 15.18
CA ASN A 227 6.64 -7.71 16.24
C ASN A 227 7.77 -6.82 16.78
N PHE A 228 8.14 -5.74 16.07
CA PHE A 228 9.13 -4.75 16.50
C PHE A 228 8.52 -3.51 17.19
N GLY A 229 7.29 -3.61 17.70
CA GLY A 229 6.63 -2.55 18.48
C GLY A 229 6.23 -1.30 17.69
N TYR A 230 6.28 -1.36 16.36
CA TYR A 230 5.54 -0.42 15.51
C TYR A 230 4.07 -0.81 15.53
N GLU A 231 3.23 0.11 15.99
CA GLU A 231 1.80 -0.06 16.13
C GLU A 231 1.10 1.06 15.35
N CYS A 232 -0.02 0.77 14.70
CA CYS A 232 -0.74 1.73 13.87
C CYS A 232 -2.24 1.60 14.12
N TRP A 233 -2.89 2.73 14.38
CA TRP A 233 -4.35 2.84 14.52
C TRP A 233 -4.95 3.61 13.37
N TYR A 234 -6.15 3.21 12.96
CA TYR A 234 -6.88 3.80 11.85
C TYR A 234 -8.26 4.25 12.36
N ILE A 235 -8.56 5.55 12.21
CA ILE A 235 -9.83 6.17 12.59
C ILE A 235 -10.59 6.52 11.33
N TYR A 236 -11.90 6.27 11.32
CA TYR A 236 -12.76 6.58 10.18
C TYR A 236 -13.87 7.55 10.57
N THR A 237 -14.16 8.49 9.67
CA THR A 237 -15.49 9.12 9.60
C THR A 237 -16.29 8.44 8.49
N PHE A 238 -17.62 8.55 8.53
CA PHE A 238 -18.51 7.86 7.60
C PHE A 238 -19.50 8.82 6.94
N TRP A 239 -19.89 8.50 5.72
CA TRP A 239 -21.09 9.05 5.08
C TRP A 239 -22.35 8.41 5.69
N ASP A 240 -23.52 9.05 5.52
CA ASP A 240 -24.82 8.54 6.01
C ASP A 240 -25.17 7.13 5.49
N ASN A 241 -24.57 6.70 4.37
CA ASN A 241 -24.73 5.36 3.80
C ASN A 241 -23.82 4.29 4.44
N GLY A 242 -23.06 4.64 5.49
CA GLY A 242 -22.14 3.77 6.21
C GLY A 242 -20.81 3.49 5.49
N LYS A 243 -20.52 4.15 4.37
CA LYS A 243 -19.20 4.06 3.72
C LYS A 243 -18.20 5.01 4.39
N PRO A 244 -16.91 4.65 4.46
CA PRO A 244 -15.86 5.58 4.85
C PRO A 244 -15.97 6.91 4.09
N LYS A 245 -15.78 8.01 4.81
CA LYS A 245 -15.64 9.37 4.28
C LYS A 245 -14.20 9.85 4.41
N THR A 246 -13.60 9.66 5.58
CA THR A 246 -12.15 9.84 5.78
C THR A 246 -11.55 8.67 6.55
N ARG A 247 -10.25 8.43 6.37
CA ARG A 247 -9.40 7.58 7.22
C ARG A 247 -8.19 8.38 7.67
N LYS A 248 -7.90 8.44 8.97
CA LYS A 248 -6.65 8.97 9.52
C LYS A 248 -5.81 7.82 10.08
N LYS A 249 -4.51 7.78 9.78
CA LYS A 249 -3.56 6.83 10.37
C LYS A 249 -2.75 7.49 11.48
N LEU A 250 -2.58 6.77 12.58
CA LEU A 250 -1.79 7.18 13.73
C LEU A 250 -0.74 6.10 13.98
N SER A 251 0.51 6.47 13.76
CA SER A 251 1.65 5.60 14.01
C SER A 251 2.14 5.82 15.43
N ILE A 252 2.29 4.73 16.19
CA ILE A 252 2.89 4.71 17.52
C ILE A 252 4.21 3.97 17.39
N GLN A 253 5.30 4.65 17.74
CA GLN A 253 6.61 4.02 17.90
C GLN A 253 6.93 3.94 19.39
N ARG A 254 7.12 2.72 19.88
CA ARG A 254 7.68 2.48 21.21
C ARG A 254 9.19 2.55 21.14
N ASP A 255 9.77 3.53 21.83
CA ASP A 255 11.21 3.58 22.03
C ASP A 255 11.61 2.45 22.98
N PHE A 256 12.20 1.39 22.42
CA PHE A 256 12.86 0.35 23.20
C PHE A 256 14.20 0.90 23.68
N ASP A 257 14.25 1.36 24.93
CA ASP A 257 15.51 1.52 25.66
C ASP A 257 16.20 0.15 25.77
N PHE A 258 17.32 -0.01 25.06
CA PHE A 258 18.19 -1.20 25.07
C PHE A 258 19.42 -1.00 25.97
#